data_AF-A0AAE0LME5-F1
#
_entry.id   AF-A0AAE0LME5-F1
#
_cell.length_a   1.000
_cell.length_b   1.000
_cell.length_c   1.000
_cell.angle_alpha   90.00
_cell.angle_beta   90.00
_cell.angle_gamma   90.00
#
_symmetry.space_group_name_H-M   'P 1'
#
loop_
_entity.id
_entity.type
_entity.pdbx_description
1 polymer ?
#
loop_
_entity_poly.entity_id
_entity_poly.type
_entity_poly.pdbx_seq_one_letter_code
_entity_poly.pdbx_strand_id
1 'polypeptide(L)'
;MSKDQILTLSCPDKPGIVHAVTGIFAREQHNILDLQQFSDPTSEKFFMRVHFGPSPKSAASTEHLRPIFDTLAEEYKMAYKIRPVAQKLRVLIMVSKIGHCLNDLLFRAKAGQLPIEIPLIVSNHAEFAPLASSYGIEFHHLPVTRETKADQEKQILDLIRQHDIELVVLARYMQVLSPTLCEAMSGRIINIHHSFLPSFKGAKPYHQAYDRGVKIIGATAHFVTADLDEGPIIEQRVARVDHSINPNALVDEGSNIESQVLAAAVKWYAEGRVFLNGTKTVVF
;
A
#
# COMPACT_ATOMS: atom_id res chain seq x y z
N MET A 1 0.85 25.18 -4.83
CA MET A 1 0.40 23.77 -4.69
C MET A 1 -1.08 23.82 -4.35
N SER A 2 -1.93 22.97 -4.95
CA SER A 2 -3.36 22.98 -4.62
C SER A 2 -3.54 22.59 -3.14
N LYS A 3 -4.49 23.22 -2.46
CA LYS A 3 -4.80 22.96 -1.04
C LYS A 3 -5.85 21.87 -0.89
N ASP A 4 -5.95 21.02 -1.90
CA ASP A 4 -6.98 20.01 -2.00
C ASP A 4 -6.79 18.93 -0.95
N GLN A 5 -7.88 18.25 -0.65
CA GLN A 5 -7.99 17.30 0.42
C GLN A 5 -8.67 16.04 -0.10
N ILE A 6 -8.39 14.91 0.55
CA ILE A 6 -9.05 13.63 0.31
C ILE A 6 -9.74 13.22 1.60
N LEU A 7 -11.05 13.02 1.52
CA LEU A 7 -11.85 12.28 2.49
C LEU A 7 -11.96 10.83 2.02
N THR A 8 -11.60 9.90 2.89
CA THR A 8 -11.90 8.47 2.73
C THR A 8 -12.80 8.03 3.87
N LEU A 9 -13.83 7.24 3.59
CA LEU A 9 -14.71 6.69 4.62
C LEU A 9 -15.21 5.28 4.30
N SER A 10 -15.52 4.54 5.35
CA SER A 10 -16.23 3.26 5.29
C SER A 10 -17.17 3.09 6.48
N CYS A 11 -18.38 2.57 6.25
CA CYS A 11 -19.38 2.31 7.29
C CYS A 11 -20.32 1.16 6.89
N PRO A 12 -21.18 0.66 7.80
CA PRO A 12 -22.33 -0.15 7.40
C PRO A 12 -23.18 0.61 6.37
N ASP A 13 -23.68 -0.09 5.36
CA ASP A 13 -24.49 0.53 4.32
C ASP A 13 -25.89 0.90 4.85
N LYS A 14 -26.33 2.11 4.56
CA LYS A 14 -27.68 2.60 4.88
C LYS A 14 -28.06 3.81 4.01
N PRO A 15 -29.37 4.05 3.78
CA PRO A 15 -29.82 5.24 3.08
C PRO A 15 -29.31 6.53 3.74
N GLY A 16 -28.98 7.53 2.92
CA GLY A 16 -28.64 8.88 3.38
C GLY A 16 -27.14 9.19 3.52
N ILE A 17 -26.24 8.21 3.44
CA ILE A 17 -24.79 8.43 3.63
C ILE A 17 -24.25 9.51 2.67
N VAL A 18 -24.49 9.34 1.36
CA VAL A 18 -24.00 10.28 0.33
C VAL A 18 -24.57 11.67 0.56
N HIS A 19 -25.86 11.78 0.90
CA HIS A 19 -26.49 13.07 1.19
C HIS A 19 -25.88 13.75 2.43
N ALA A 20 -25.67 12.99 3.51
CA ALA A 20 -25.09 13.53 4.74
C ALA A 20 -23.68 14.07 4.52
N VAL A 21 -22.83 13.32 3.80
CA VAL A 21 -21.45 13.71 3.47
C VAL A 21 -21.42 14.92 2.52
N THR A 22 -22.15 14.85 1.40
CA THR A 22 -22.16 15.95 0.42
C THR A 22 -22.84 17.22 0.95
N GLY A 23 -23.82 17.07 1.84
CA GLY A 23 -24.46 18.18 2.55
C GLY A 23 -23.50 18.93 3.46
N ILE A 24 -22.55 18.25 4.12
CA ILE A 24 -21.49 18.91 4.88
C ILE A 24 -20.64 19.78 3.95
N PHE A 25 -20.14 19.22 2.84
CA PHE A 25 -19.32 19.98 1.89
C PHE A 25 -20.04 21.20 1.33
N ALA A 26 -21.33 21.07 1.02
CA ALA A 26 -22.15 22.19 0.55
C ALA A 26 -22.29 23.30 1.61
N ARG A 27 -22.60 22.96 2.87
CA ARG A 27 -22.72 23.94 3.98
C ARG A 27 -21.41 24.66 4.28
N GLU A 28 -20.31 23.90 4.27
CA GLU A 28 -18.96 24.39 4.53
C GLU A 28 -18.30 25.02 3.30
N GLN A 29 -19.02 25.09 2.17
CA GLN A 29 -18.58 25.70 0.91
C GLN A 29 -17.28 25.10 0.33
N HIS A 30 -17.10 23.80 0.50
CA HIS A 30 -16.08 23.03 -0.20
C HIS A 30 -16.63 22.55 -1.55
N ASN A 31 -15.85 22.70 -2.61
CA ASN A 31 -16.19 22.13 -3.90
C ASN A 31 -15.67 20.69 -4.01
N ILE A 32 -16.53 19.76 -4.41
CA ILE A 32 -16.13 18.39 -4.71
C ILE A 32 -15.52 18.36 -6.12
N LEU A 33 -14.31 17.83 -6.24
CA LEU A 33 -13.55 17.74 -7.49
C LEU A 33 -13.66 16.35 -8.12
N ASP A 34 -13.66 15.31 -7.28
CA ASP A 34 -13.86 13.92 -7.68
C ASP A 34 -14.53 13.17 -6.51
N LEU A 35 -15.47 12.28 -6.84
CA LEU A 35 -16.25 11.52 -5.87
C LEU A 35 -16.54 10.14 -6.43
N GLN A 36 -16.10 9.13 -5.69
CA GLN A 36 -16.34 7.73 -5.98
C GLN A 36 -16.99 7.08 -4.76
N GLN A 37 -17.95 6.20 -5.00
CA GLN A 37 -18.66 5.46 -3.95
C GLN A 37 -18.91 4.02 -4.40
N PHE A 38 -19.02 3.12 -3.43
CA PHE A 38 -19.36 1.73 -3.67
C PHE A 38 -20.06 1.12 -2.45
N SER A 39 -21.23 0.52 -2.69
CA SER A 39 -21.91 -0.37 -1.74
C SER A 39 -21.60 -1.81 -2.11
N ASP A 40 -21.01 -2.58 -1.18
CA ASP A 40 -20.90 -4.03 -1.33
C ASP A 40 -22.14 -4.68 -0.68
N PRO A 41 -23.08 -5.23 -1.48
CA PRO A 41 -24.28 -5.86 -0.95
C PRO A 41 -24.00 -7.17 -0.21
N THR A 42 -22.83 -7.78 -0.39
CA THR A 42 -22.46 -9.03 0.29
C THR A 42 -21.95 -8.76 1.71
N SER A 43 -21.11 -7.74 1.87
CA SER A 43 -20.58 -7.38 3.19
C SER A 43 -21.42 -6.33 3.91
N GLU A 44 -22.47 -5.81 3.27
CA GLU A 44 -23.35 -4.72 3.77
C GLU A 44 -22.54 -3.49 4.21
N LYS A 45 -21.50 -3.15 3.45
CA LYS A 45 -20.61 -2.03 3.72
C LYS A 45 -20.62 -1.03 2.59
N PHE A 46 -20.51 0.24 2.96
CA PHE A 46 -20.39 1.37 2.07
C PHE A 46 -18.97 1.96 2.16
N PHE A 47 -18.42 2.33 1.01
CA PHE A 47 -17.10 2.95 0.86
C PHE A 47 -17.23 4.21 0.01
N MET A 48 -16.51 5.26 0.39
CA MET A 48 -16.50 6.50 -0.39
C MET A 48 -15.15 7.20 -0.30
N ARG A 49 -14.73 7.74 -1.43
CA ARG A 49 -13.56 8.60 -1.57
C ARG A 49 -13.99 9.92 -2.21
N VAL A 50 -13.65 11.03 -1.57
CA VAL A 50 -13.98 12.38 -2.03
C VAL A 50 -12.70 13.20 -2.09
N HIS A 51 -12.33 13.66 -3.28
CA HIS A 51 -11.33 14.69 -3.47
C HIS A 51 -12.06 16.03 -3.56
N PHE A 52 -11.75 16.95 -2.66
CA PHE A 52 -12.41 18.24 -2.57
C PHE A 52 -11.41 19.39 -2.47
N GLY A 53 -11.80 20.54 -3.01
CA GLY A 53 -11.01 21.76 -3.01
C GLY A 53 -11.15 22.55 -1.69
N PRO A 54 -10.34 23.61 -1.53
CA PRO A 54 -10.44 24.50 -0.38
C PRO A 54 -11.79 25.23 -0.35
N SER A 55 -12.21 25.63 0.85
CA SER A 55 -13.37 26.49 1.04
C SER A 55 -12.94 27.96 1.13
N PRO A 56 -13.70 28.92 0.55
CA PRO A 56 -13.47 30.35 0.77
C PRO A 56 -13.52 30.76 2.25
N LYS A 57 -14.28 30.03 3.08
CA LYS A 57 -14.42 30.29 4.52
C LYS A 57 -13.24 29.80 5.36
N SER A 58 -12.53 28.79 4.88
CA SER A 58 -11.41 28.16 5.58
C SER A 58 -10.34 27.77 4.57
N ALA A 59 -9.65 28.79 4.04
CA ALA A 59 -8.75 28.65 2.91
C ALA A 59 -7.44 27.89 3.22
N ALA A 60 -7.25 27.36 4.43
CA ALA A 60 -5.98 26.74 4.83
C ALA A 60 -6.09 25.51 5.75
N SER A 61 -7.24 25.26 6.39
CA SER A 61 -7.36 24.19 7.39
C SER A 61 -8.67 23.42 7.24
N THR A 62 -8.63 22.10 7.48
CA THR A 62 -9.81 21.23 7.59
C THR A 62 -10.20 20.94 9.03
N GLU A 63 -9.58 21.61 10.01
CA GLU A 63 -9.85 21.35 11.43
C GLU A 63 -11.31 21.63 11.82
N HIS A 64 -11.98 22.57 11.14
CA HIS A 64 -13.41 22.84 11.34
C HIS A 64 -14.30 21.68 10.87
N LEU A 65 -13.84 20.83 9.96
CA LEU A 65 -14.58 19.66 9.48
C LEU A 65 -14.54 18.51 10.49
N ARG A 66 -13.49 18.39 11.31
CA ARG A 66 -13.33 17.29 12.26
C ARG A 66 -14.54 17.09 13.19
N PRO A 67 -14.99 18.08 13.98
CA PRO A 67 -16.12 17.87 14.89
C PRO A 67 -17.43 17.50 14.16
N ILE A 68 -17.61 17.98 12.92
CA ILE A 68 -18.78 17.67 12.09
C ILE A 68 -18.73 16.22 11.63
N PHE A 69 -17.58 15.77 11.13
CA PHE A 69 -17.39 14.38 10.71
C PHE A 69 -17.31 13.42 11.88
N ASP A 70 -16.85 13.83 13.07
CA ASP A 70 -16.89 13.02 14.29
C ASP A 70 -18.34 12.71 14.69
N THR A 71 -19.21 13.73 14.65
CA THR A 71 -20.65 13.55 14.88
C THR A 71 -21.27 12.59 13.85
N LEU A 72 -20.93 12.77 12.57
CA LEU A 72 -21.39 11.88 11.50
C LEU A 72 -20.84 10.46 11.69
N ALA A 73 -19.60 10.34 12.16
CA ALA A 73 -18.93 9.07 12.40
C ALA A 73 -19.63 8.25 13.48
N GLU A 74 -20.08 8.90 14.55
CA GLU A 74 -20.89 8.27 15.58
C GLU A 74 -22.25 7.80 15.04
N GLU A 75 -22.98 8.68 14.32
CA GLU A 75 -24.31 8.38 13.79
C GLU A 75 -24.29 7.24 12.75
N TYR A 76 -23.26 7.19 11.91
CA TYR A 76 -23.13 6.22 10.83
C TYR A 76 -22.22 5.04 11.17
N LYS A 77 -21.60 5.00 12.37
CA LYS A 77 -20.53 4.05 12.70
C LYS A 77 -19.43 4.04 11.63
N MET A 78 -19.03 5.23 11.21
CA MET A 78 -18.14 5.45 10.07
C MET A 78 -16.71 5.62 10.54
N ALA A 79 -15.80 4.86 9.95
CA ALA A 79 -14.38 5.17 10.00
C ALA A 79 -14.06 6.13 8.86
N TYR A 80 -13.48 7.29 9.15
CA TYR A 80 -13.10 8.27 8.15
C TYR A 80 -11.69 8.83 8.38
N LYS A 81 -11.10 9.37 7.33
CA LYS A 81 -9.86 10.15 7.38
C LYS A 81 -9.96 11.31 6.39
N ILE A 82 -9.50 12.48 6.80
CA ILE A 82 -9.29 13.65 5.93
C ILE A 82 -7.81 13.94 5.91
N ARG A 83 -7.22 14.07 4.72
CA ARG A 83 -5.81 14.42 4.58
C ARG A 83 -5.56 15.32 3.36
N PRO A 84 -4.53 16.18 3.40
CA PRO A 84 -4.12 16.95 2.23
C PRO A 84 -3.63 16.04 1.11
N VAL A 85 -3.98 16.37 -0.14
CA VAL A 85 -3.44 15.69 -1.33
C VAL A 85 -1.91 15.82 -1.40
N ALA A 86 -1.38 16.96 -0.94
CA ALA A 86 0.05 17.24 -0.92
C ALA A 86 0.83 16.49 0.18
N GLN A 87 0.13 15.90 1.17
CA GLN A 87 0.79 15.14 2.23
C GLN A 87 1.26 13.79 1.68
N LYS A 88 2.59 13.63 1.62
CA LYS A 88 3.21 12.36 1.25
C LYS A 88 3.05 11.35 2.38
N LEU A 89 2.72 10.12 2.01
CA LEU A 89 2.65 9.01 2.95
C LEU A 89 4.07 8.61 3.39
N ARG A 90 4.30 8.44 4.70
CA ARG A 90 5.61 8.01 5.23
C ARG A 90 5.74 6.49 5.16
N VAL A 91 6.69 6.01 4.33
CA VAL A 91 6.83 4.60 3.97
C VAL A 91 8.17 4.02 4.41
N LEU A 92 8.12 2.94 5.19
CA LEU A 92 9.27 2.07 5.44
C LEU A 92 9.36 1.04 4.31
N ILE A 93 10.50 0.97 3.62
CA ILE A 93 10.76 -0.11 2.65
C ILE A 93 11.65 -1.16 3.30
N MET A 94 11.22 -2.42 3.22
CA MET A 94 12.00 -3.59 3.63
C MET A 94 12.45 -4.36 2.40
N VAL A 95 13.74 -4.74 2.34
CA VAL A 95 14.36 -5.42 1.19
C VAL A 95 15.30 -6.53 1.66
N SER A 96 15.43 -7.62 0.88
CA SER A 96 16.48 -8.63 1.10
C SER A 96 17.63 -8.44 0.10
N LYS A 97 17.94 -9.42 -0.75
CA LYS A 97 19.03 -9.34 -1.75
C LYS A 97 18.56 -8.95 -3.15
N ILE A 98 17.26 -8.97 -3.39
CA ILE A 98 16.67 -8.73 -4.71
C ILE A 98 16.16 -7.28 -4.75
N GLY A 99 16.78 -6.45 -5.58
CA GLY A 99 16.64 -4.99 -5.51
C GLY A 99 15.72 -4.33 -6.54
N HIS A 100 15.13 -5.05 -7.50
CA HIS A 100 14.38 -4.41 -8.60
C HIS A 100 13.20 -3.57 -8.11
N CYS A 101 12.40 -4.10 -7.18
CA CYS A 101 11.30 -3.35 -6.57
C CYS A 101 11.78 -2.13 -5.77
N LEU A 102 12.87 -2.26 -5.00
CA LEU A 102 13.45 -1.14 -4.26
C LEU A 102 13.89 -0.02 -5.21
N ASN A 103 14.64 -0.37 -6.26
CA ASN A 103 15.14 0.57 -7.24
C ASN A 103 13.99 1.34 -7.92
N ASP A 104 12.94 0.64 -8.34
CA ASP A 104 11.77 1.23 -9.01
C ASP A 104 11.01 2.19 -8.08
N LEU A 105 10.74 1.78 -6.82
CA LEU A 105 10.08 2.63 -5.83
C LEU A 105 10.88 3.90 -5.52
N LEU A 106 12.19 3.78 -5.32
CA LEU A 106 13.10 4.92 -5.06
C LEU A 106 13.11 5.90 -6.24
N PHE A 107 13.24 5.39 -7.46
CA PHE A 107 13.22 6.20 -8.67
C PHE A 107 11.89 6.96 -8.81
N ARG A 108 10.75 6.27 -8.68
CA ARG A 108 9.42 6.89 -8.82
C ARG A 108 9.14 7.93 -7.75
N ALA A 109 9.55 7.68 -6.51
CA ALA A 109 9.43 8.65 -5.42
C ALA A 109 10.25 9.92 -5.71
N LYS A 110 11.51 9.76 -6.13
CA LYS A 110 12.39 10.89 -6.50
C LYS A 110 11.89 11.66 -7.72
N ALA A 111 11.32 10.96 -8.70
CA ALA A 111 10.73 11.55 -9.90
C ALA A 111 9.35 12.23 -9.65
N GLY A 112 8.81 12.16 -8.43
CA GLY A 112 7.49 12.72 -8.10
C GLY A 112 6.31 11.92 -8.66
N GLN A 113 6.54 10.70 -9.14
CA GLN A 113 5.51 9.81 -9.68
C GLN A 113 4.76 9.03 -8.59
N LEU A 114 5.34 8.96 -7.39
CA LEU A 114 4.80 8.24 -6.24
C LEU A 114 4.69 9.22 -5.06
N PRO A 115 3.49 9.48 -4.51
CA PRO A 115 3.29 10.48 -3.45
C PRO A 115 3.66 9.93 -2.06
N ILE A 116 4.91 9.45 -1.93
CA ILE A 116 5.45 8.89 -0.69
C ILE A 116 6.76 9.59 -0.30
N GLU A 117 7.04 9.56 0.99
CA GLU A 117 8.32 9.88 1.59
C GLU A 117 8.91 8.58 2.15
N ILE A 118 10.19 8.33 1.90
CA ILE A 118 10.89 7.12 2.35
C ILE A 118 11.96 7.55 3.35
N PRO A 119 11.62 7.71 4.64
CA PRO A 119 12.58 8.17 5.64
C PRO A 119 13.68 7.15 5.92
N LEU A 120 13.37 5.86 5.81
CA LEU A 120 14.33 4.78 6.08
C LEU A 120 14.05 3.51 5.26
N ILE A 121 15.10 2.72 5.08
CA ILE A 121 15.09 1.37 4.50
C ILE A 121 15.63 0.38 5.55
N VAL A 122 14.97 -0.75 5.70
CA VAL A 122 15.45 -1.88 6.52
C VAL A 122 15.83 -3.05 5.62
N SER A 123 16.95 -3.69 5.90
CA SER A 123 17.32 -4.94 5.24
C SER A 123 17.98 -5.92 6.20
N ASN A 124 17.77 -7.21 5.97
CA ASN A 124 18.53 -8.27 6.62
C ASN A 124 19.94 -8.48 6.01
N HIS A 125 20.30 -7.69 4.99
CA HIS A 125 21.61 -7.68 4.32
C HIS A 125 22.13 -6.25 4.15
N ALA A 126 23.46 -6.08 4.00
CA ALA A 126 24.07 -4.76 3.84
C ALA A 126 24.13 -4.26 2.38
N GLU A 127 23.72 -5.09 1.42
CA GLU A 127 23.97 -4.92 -0.02
C GLU A 127 23.43 -3.60 -0.60
N PHE A 128 22.27 -3.14 -0.13
CA PHE A 128 21.62 -1.91 -0.62
C PHE A 128 21.95 -0.65 0.19
N ALA A 129 22.86 -0.71 1.16
CA ALA A 129 23.28 0.48 1.92
C ALA A 129 23.86 1.60 1.01
N PRO A 130 24.73 1.31 0.02
CA PRO A 130 25.23 2.34 -0.89
C PRO A 130 24.12 2.99 -1.73
N LEU A 131 23.13 2.20 -2.14
CA LEU A 131 21.98 2.71 -2.89
C LEU A 131 21.15 3.66 -2.03
N ALA A 132 20.78 3.27 -0.81
CA ALA A 132 20.05 4.13 0.13
C ALA A 132 20.78 5.45 0.38
N SER A 133 22.10 5.38 0.61
CA SER A 133 22.95 6.56 0.79
C SER A 133 22.93 7.51 -0.40
N SER A 134 22.92 6.98 -1.64
CA SER A 134 22.83 7.81 -2.86
C SER A 134 21.50 8.58 -3.01
N TYR A 135 20.45 8.14 -2.33
CA TYR A 135 19.16 8.83 -2.23
C TYR A 135 19.03 9.69 -0.95
N GLY A 136 20.03 9.68 -0.07
CA GLY A 136 19.98 10.38 1.21
C GLY A 136 19.01 9.75 2.23
N ILE A 137 18.77 8.44 2.12
CA ILE A 137 17.81 7.71 2.96
C ILE A 137 18.57 6.91 4.03
N GLU A 138 18.05 6.91 5.25
CA GLU A 138 18.61 6.13 6.35
C GLU A 138 18.50 4.62 6.07
N PHE A 139 19.56 3.86 6.36
CA PHE A 139 19.60 2.43 6.09
C PHE A 139 19.94 1.65 7.37
N HIS A 140 19.06 0.73 7.76
CA HIS A 140 19.29 -0.17 8.88
C HIS A 140 19.55 -1.58 8.38
N HIS A 141 20.78 -2.05 8.58
CA HIS A 141 21.12 -3.45 8.44
C HIS A 141 20.75 -4.20 9.72
N LEU A 142 19.65 -4.94 9.68
CA LEU A 142 19.14 -5.74 10.79
C LEU A 142 19.23 -7.24 10.43
N PRO A 143 20.38 -7.91 10.64
CA PRO A 143 20.52 -9.33 10.38
C PRO A 143 19.56 -10.16 11.25
N VAL A 144 19.14 -11.33 10.77
CA VAL A 144 18.17 -12.18 11.47
C VAL A 144 18.47 -13.66 11.32
N THR A 145 18.33 -14.38 12.43
CA THR A 145 18.25 -15.83 12.51
C THR A 145 16.90 -16.22 13.12
N ARG A 146 16.62 -17.53 13.21
CA ARG A 146 15.38 -18.01 13.83
C ARG A 146 15.26 -17.56 15.30
N GLU A 147 16.38 -17.51 16.01
CA GLU A 147 16.47 -17.16 17.43
C GLU A 147 16.37 -15.65 17.65
N THR A 148 16.91 -14.83 16.75
CA THR A 148 16.95 -13.37 16.91
C THR A 148 15.77 -12.64 16.26
N LYS A 149 14.85 -13.36 15.62
CA LYS A 149 13.72 -12.77 14.88
C LYS A 149 12.85 -11.85 15.74
N ALA A 150 12.54 -12.25 16.98
CA ALA A 150 11.72 -11.43 17.88
C ALA A 150 12.39 -10.09 18.20
N ASP A 151 13.70 -10.09 18.45
CA ASP A 151 14.47 -8.88 18.75
C ASP A 151 14.63 -7.98 17.51
N GLN A 152 14.80 -8.58 16.32
CA GLN A 152 14.86 -7.84 15.06
C GLN A 152 13.52 -7.14 14.76
N GLU A 153 12.40 -7.85 14.90
CA GLU A 153 11.07 -7.28 14.66
C GLU A 153 10.70 -6.22 15.71
N LYS A 154 11.17 -6.36 16.95
CA LYS A 154 11.06 -5.28 17.95
C LYS A 154 11.77 -4.01 17.49
N GLN A 155 12.99 -4.11 16.96
CA GLN A 155 13.70 -2.95 16.40
C GLN A 155 12.95 -2.35 15.22
N ILE A 156 12.35 -3.17 14.35
CA ILE A 156 11.51 -2.69 13.24
C ILE A 156 10.31 -1.90 13.77
N LEU A 157 9.62 -2.40 14.78
CA LEU A 157 8.49 -1.69 15.42
C LEU A 157 8.92 -0.39 16.10
N ASP A 158 10.11 -0.36 16.70
CA ASP A 158 10.68 0.85 17.29
C ASP A 158 10.94 1.91 16.22
N LEU A 159 11.54 1.53 15.09
CA LEU A 159 11.77 2.41 13.95
C LEU A 159 10.46 2.91 13.33
N ILE A 160 9.46 2.03 13.18
CA ILE A 160 8.12 2.41 12.70
C ILE A 160 7.53 3.53 13.56
N ARG A 161 7.65 3.42 14.88
CA ARG A 161 7.16 4.43 15.82
C ARG A 161 7.99 5.71 15.79
N GLN A 162 9.31 5.60 15.76
CA GLN A 162 10.23 6.76 15.78
C GLN A 162 10.09 7.64 14.53
N HIS A 163 9.79 7.04 13.38
CA HIS A 163 9.70 7.74 12.10
C HIS A 163 8.26 8.03 11.65
N ASP A 164 7.26 7.78 12.50
CA ASP A 164 5.83 7.93 12.18
C ASP A 164 5.44 7.22 10.88
N ILE A 165 5.85 5.96 10.73
CA ILE A 165 5.62 5.18 9.52
C ILE A 165 4.13 4.81 9.40
N GLU A 166 3.55 5.14 8.25
CA GLU A 166 2.14 4.90 7.94
C GLU A 166 1.94 3.62 7.13
N LEU A 167 2.96 3.20 6.37
CA LEU A 167 2.94 2.01 5.53
C LEU A 167 4.31 1.33 5.51
N VAL A 168 4.31 0.01 5.64
CA VAL A 168 5.48 -0.86 5.38
C VAL A 168 5.33 -1.50 4.00
N VAL A 169 6.39 -1.48 3.20
CA VAL A 169 6.43 -2.12 1.89
C VAL A 169 7.51 -3.20 1.88
N LEU A 170 7.11 -4.44 1.67
CA LEU A 170 8.02 -5.57 1.49
C LEU A 170 8.45 -5.63 0.02
N ALA A 171 9.51 -4.89 -0.32
CA ALA A 171 10.11 -4.89 -1.66
C ALA A 171 10.98 -6.14 -1.84
N ARG A 172 10.33 -7.30 -2.03
CA ARG A 172 10.99 -8.63 -2.08
C ARG A 172 11.81 -8.91 -0.81
N TYR A 173 11.25 -8.56 0.34
CA TYR A 173 11.74 -9.00 1.64
C TYR A 173 11.39 -10.47 1.85
N MET A 174 12.40 -11.33 2.05
CA MET A 174 12.24 -12.78 1.96
C MET A 174 12.01 -13.46 3.33
N GLN A 175 12.01 -12.69 4.42
CA GLN A 175 11.68 -13.24 5.74
C GLN A 175 10.17 -13.18 5.96
N VAL A 176 9.60 -14.30 6.38
CA VAL A 176 8.21 -14.35 6.86
C VAL A 176 8.12 -13.47 8.10
N LEU A 177 7.15 -12.57 8.18
CA LEU A 177 6.92 -11.73 9.36
C LEU A 177 6.23 -12.55 10.47
N SER A 178 6.44 -12.21 11.74
CA SER A 178 5.67 -12.84 12.82
C SER A 178 4.22 -12.32 12.86
N PRO A 179 3.29 -13.09 13.47
CA PRO A 179 1.93 -12.62 13.74
C PRO A 179 1.90 -11.28 14.48
N THR A 180 2.83 -11.06 15.44
CA THR A 180 2.90 -9.83 16.23
C THR A 180 3.16 -8.60 15.36
N LEU A 181 4.10 -8.67 14.42
CA LEU A 181 4.38 -7.57 13.50
C LEU A 181 3.21 -7.35 12.52
N CYS A 182 2.61 -8.43 12.02
CA CYS A 182 1.43 -8.37 11.16
C CYS A 182 0.22 -7.71 11.85
N GLU A 183 -0.03 -8.04 13.12
CA GLU A 183 -1.13 -7.46 13.90
C GLU A 183 -0.90 -5.97 14.18
N ALA A 184 0.31 -5.59 14.61
CA ALA A 184 0.65 -4.21 14.91
C ALA A 184 0.49 -3.27 13.70
N MET A 185 0.75 -3.79 12.49
CA MET A 185 0.65 -3.06 11.23
C MET A 185 -0.45 -3.61 10.32
N SER A 186 -1.51 -4.18 10.88
CA SER A 186 -2.63 -4.73 10.11
C SER A 186 -3.22 -3.68 9.15
N GLY A 187 -3.40 -4.05 7.89
CA GLY A 187 -3.82 -3.14 6.81
C GLY A 187 -2.81 -2.05 6.43
N ARG A 188 -1.56 -2.16 6.91
CA ARG A 188 -0.47 -1.20 6.70
C ARG A 188 0.85 -1.87 6.31
N ILE A 189 0.80 -3.12 5.83
CA ILE A 189 1.94 -3.80 5.22
C ILE A 189 1.52 -4.28 3.83
N ILE A 190 2.21 -3.83 2.78
CA ILE A 190 2.01 -4.31 1.40
C ILE A 190 3.18 -5.21 1.01
N ASN A 191 2.87 -6.39 0.47
CA ASN A 191 3.84 -7.32 -0.08
C ASN A 191 3.68 -7.46 -1.59
N ILE A 192 4.75 -7.88 -2.27
CA ILE A 192 4.73 -8.31 -3.66
C ILE A 192 5.06 -9.80 -3.75
N HIS A 193 4.15 -10.56 -4.33
CA HIS A 193 4.34 -11.96 -4.63
C HIS A 193 4.50 -12.13 -6.15
N HIS A 194 5.54 -12.88 -6.54
CA HIS A 194 6.00 -13.07 -7.93
C HIS A 194 5.12 -14.00 -8.77
N SER A 195 3.99 -14.44 -8.22
CA SER A 195 3.07 -15.35 -8.88
C SER A 195 1.67 -14.75 -8.94
N PHE A 196 0.93 -15.23 -9.93
CA PHE A 196 -0.51 -15.07 -9.94
C PHE A 196 -1.10 -16.08 -8.94
N LEU A 197 -1.30 -15.63 -7.70
CA LEU A 197 -1.91 -16.46 -6.67
C LEU A 197 -3.25 -16.99 -7.21
N PRO A 198 -3.51 -18.31 -7.12
CA PRO A 198 -2.85 -19.31 -6.25
C PRO A 198 -1.74 -20.18 -6.90
N SER A 199 -1.23 -19.87 -8.11
CA SER A 199 -0.31 -20.76 -8.84
C SER A 199 1.17 -20.61 -8.46
N PHE A 200 1.95 -21.70 -8.42
CA PHE A 200 3.42 -21.74 -8.21
C PHE A 200 3.95 -21.22 -6.85
N LYS A 201 3.47 -21.80 -5.74
CA LYS A 201 4.03 -21.58 -4.39
C LYS A 201 5.46 -22.17 -4.27
N GLY A 202 6.31 -21.57 -3.43
CA GLY A 202 7.63 -22.13 -3.06
C GLY A 202 8.84 -21.55 -3.79
N ALA A 203 9.95 -22.28 -3.81
CA ALA A 203 11.23 -21.79 -4.34
C ALA A 203 11.30 -21.84 -5.88
N LYS A 204 12.05 -20.91 -6.48
CA LYS A 204 12.30 -20.79 -7.94
C LYS A 204 11.02 -20.85 -8.81
N PRO A 205 10.03 -19.97 -8.53
CA PRO A 205 8.74 -19.94 -9.23
C PRO A 205 8.85 -19.84 -10.76
N TYR A 206 9.76 -19.00 -11.26
CA TYR A 206 9.96 -18.83 -12.69
C TYR A 206 10.56 -20.07 -13.37
N HIS A 207 11.36 -20.87 -12.66
CA HIS A 207 11.83 -22.14 -13.21
C HIS A 207 10.67 -23.15 -13.32
N GLN A 208 9.83 -23.23 -12.30
CA GLN A 208 8.62 -24.06 -12.35
C GLN A 208 7.69 -23.62 -13.48
N ALA A 209 7.53 -22.32 -13.70
CA ALA A 209 6.73 -21.76 -14.80
C ALA A 209 7.32 -22.12 -16.17
N TYR A 210 8.65 -22.05 -16.33
CA TYR A 210 9.35 -22.47 -17.55
C TYR A 210 9.14 -23.96 -17.82
N ASP A 211 9.40 -24.83 -16.84
CA ASP A 211 9.24 -26.28 -16.97
C ASP A 211 7.78 -26.67 -17.28
N ARG A 212 6.83 -25.91 -16.76
CA ARG A 212 5.39 -26.11 -17.02
C ARG A 212 4.94 -25.57 -18.38
N GLY A 213 5.78 -24.79 -19.07
CA GLY A 213 5.52 -24.24 -20.39
C GLY A 213 4.44 -23.17 -20.42
N VAL A 214 4.29 -22.38 -19.35
CA VAL A 214 3.25 -21.35 -19.26
C VAL A 214 3.35 -20.34 -20.40
N LYS A 215 2.23 -19.67 -20.69
CA LYS A 215 2.16 -18.59 -21.69
C LYS A 215 1.91 -17.21 -21.08
N ILE A 216 1.76 -17.20 -19.76
CA ILE A 216 1.50 -16.02 -18.95
C ILE A 216 2.23 -16.20 -17.63
N ILE A 217 2.90 -15.13 -17.18
CA ILE A 217 3.35 -14.97 -15.81
C ILE A 217 2.69 -13.72 -15.22
N GLY A 218 2.74 -13.55 -13.90
CA GLY A 218 2.14 -12.39 -13.26
C GLY A 218 2.64 -12.18 -11.85
N ALA A 219 2.28 -11.04 -11.28
CA ALA A 219 2.58 -10.70 -9.90
C ALA A 219 1.34 -10.16 -9.19
N THR A 220 1.33 -10.31 -7.88
CA THR A 220 0.23 -9.93 -7.01
C THR A 220 0.74 -9.06 -5.87
N ALA A 221 0.26 -7.82 -5.78
CA ALA A 221 0.44 -7.00 -4.59
C ALA A 221 -0.76 -7.18 -3.67
N HIS A 222 -0.50 -7.41 -2.38
CA HIS A 222 -1.54 -7.69 -1.39
C HIS A 222 -1.14 -7.16 -0.03
N PHE A 223 -2.12 -6.97 0.85
CA PHE A 223 -1.84 -6.72 2.26
C PHE A 223 -1.29 -7.98 2.93
N VAL A 224 -0.35 -7.82 3.87
CA VAL A 224 0.14 -8.95 4.68
C VAL A 224 -0.83 -9.24 5.81
N THR A 225 -1.07 -10.53 6.04
CA THR A 225 -1.85 -11.09 7.14
C THR A 225 -1.01 -12.11 7.91
N ALA A 226 -1.55 -12.67 9.00
CA ALA A 226 -0.89 -13.78 9.69
C ALA A 226 -0.79 -15.03 8.79
N ASP A 227 -1.75 -15.21 7.88
CA ASP A 227 -1.72 -16.25 6.85
C ASP A 227 -0.79 -15.83 5.70
N LEU A 228 0.22 -16.67 5.43
CA LEU A 228 1.29 -16.38 4.48
C LEU A 228 0.77 -16.33 3.04
N ASP A 229 1.04 -15.21 2.35
CA ASP A 229 0.65 -14.96 0.94
C ASP A 229 -0.86 -15.07 0.65
N GLU A 230 -1.72 -14.87 1.65
CA GLU A 230 -3.19 -15.04 1.51
C GLU A 230 -4.00 -13.79 1.91
N GLY A 231 -3.31 -12.66 2.13
CA GLY A 231 -3.98 -11.43 2.51
C GLY A 231 -4.72 -10.73 1.35
N PRO A 232 -5.54 -9.71 1.65
CA PRO A 232 -6.38 -9.05 0.65
C PRO A 232 -5.58 -8.46 -0.52
N ILE A 233 -5.92 -8.90 -1.73
CA ILE A 233 -5.28 -8.47 -2.98
C ILE A 233 -5.59 -7.00 -3.26
N ILE A 234 -4.57 -6.23 -3.67
CA ILE A 234 -4.67 -4.82 -4.06
C ILE A 234 -4.55 -4.67 -5.58
N GLU A 235 -3.56 -5.32 -6.19
CA GLU A 235 -3.29 -5.21 -7.63
C GLU A 235 -2.73 -6.53 -8.17
N GLN A 236 -3.09 -6.85 -9.40
CA GLN A 236 -2.51 -7.97 -10.15
C GLN A 236 -2.27 -7.56 -11.60
N ARG A 237 -1.12 -7.98 -12.13
CA ARG A 237 -0.83 -7.87 -13.57
C ARG A 237 -0.20 -9.14 -14.09
N VAL A 238 -0.32 -9.29 -15.41
CA VAL A 238 0.23 -10.41 -16.14
C VAL A 238 1.04 -9.93 -17.33
N ALA A 239 2.02 -10.71 -17.74
CA ALA A 239 2.71 -10.56 -19.02
C ALA A 239 2.68 -11.88 -19.80
N ARG A 240 2.62 -11.76 -21.12
CA ARG A 240 2.69 -12.90 -22.02
C ARG A 240 4.14 -13.36 -22.16
N VAL A 241 4.34 -14.67 -22.12
CA VAL A 241 5.62 -15.32 -22.37
C VAL A 241 5.44 -16.44 -23.39
N ASP A 242 6.51 -16.82 -24.08
CA ASP A 242 6.47 -17.87 -25.10
C ASP A 242 7.66 -18.83 -25.01
N HIS A 243 7.72 -19.77 -25.95
CA HIS A 243 8.71 -20.85 -25.98
C HIS A 243 10.13 -20.39 -26.34
N SER A 244 10.32 -19.12 -26.74
CA SER A 244 11.64 -18.55 -27.03
C SER A 244 12.33 -17.99 -25.77
N ILE A 245 11.57 -17.76 -24.69
CA ILE A 245 12.06 -17.17 -23.45
C ILE A 245 12.71 -18.26 -22.58
N ASN A 246 14.00 -18.08 -22.28
CA ASN A 246 14.72 -18.96 -21.36
C ASN A 246 14.44 -18.60 -19.88
N PRO A 247 14.82 -19.45 -18.91
CA PRO A 247 14.52 -19.21 -17.49
C PRO A 247 15.04 -17.89 -16.92
N ASN A 248 16.19 -17.38 -17.39
CA ASN A 248 16.74 -16.11 -16.91
C ASN A 248 15.94 -14.92 -17.43
N ALA A 249 15.61 -14.91 -18.73
CA ALA A 249 14.75 -13.89 -19.33
C ALA A 249 13.35 -13.90 -18.70
N LEU A 250 12.86 -15.06 -18.23
CA LEU A 250 11.61 -15.17 -17.50
C LEU A 250 11.68 -14.52 -16.11
N VAL A 251 12.82 -14.62 -15.43
CA VAL A 251 13.08 -13.90 -14.17
C VAL A 251 13.10 -12.40 -14.40
N ASP A 252 13.74 -11.92 -15.48
CA ASP A 252 13.80 -10.49 -15.81
C ASP A 252 12.39 -9.92 -16.09
N GLU A 253 11.58 -10.63 -16.88
CA GLU A 253 10.19 -10.24 -17.14
C GLU A 253 9.35 -10.27 -15.85
N GLY A 254 9.59 -11.27 -15.00
CA GLY A 254 9.02 -11.34 -13.67
C GLY A 254 9.32 -10.13 -12.80
N SER A 255 10.59 -9.74 -12.72
CA SER A 255 11.04 -8.55 -12.00
C SER A 255 10.37 -7.27 -12.51
N ASN A 256 10.16 -7.14 -13.83
CA ASN A 256 9.46 -5.99 -14.41
C ASN A 256 8.00 -5.90 -13.95
N ILE A 257 7.26 -7.02 -14.01
CA ILE A 257 5.85 -7.06 -13.60
C ILE A 257 5.73 -6.78 -12.10
N GLU A 258 6.58 -7.38 -11.28
CA GLU A 258 6.58 -7.18 -9.83
C GLU A 258 6.77 -5.72 -9.45
N SER A 259 7.76 -5.04 -10.05
CA SER A 259 7.99 -3.61 -9.82
C SER A 259 6.76 -2.77 -10.17
N GLN A 260 6.15 -3.02 -11.33
CA GLN A 260 4.97 -2.29 -11.78
C GLN A 260 3.75 -2.51 -10.86
N VAL A 261 3.50 -3.75 -10.47
CA VAL A 261 2.39 -4.13 -9.60
C VAL A 261 2.56 -3.53 -8.20
N LEU A 262 3.76 -3.63 -7.62
CA LEU A 262 4.03 -3.07 -6.30
C LEU A 262 3.92 -1.54 -6.32
N ALA A 263 4.50 -0.87 -7.31
CA ALA A 263 4.43 0.58 -7.44
C ALA A 263 2.97 1.07 -7.60
N ALA A 264 2.14 0.36 -8.36
CA ALA A 264 0.72 0.68 -8.49
C ALA A 264 -0.02 0.53 -7.16
N ALA A 265 0.16 -0.58 -6.44
CA ALA A 265 -0.46 -0.80 -5.14
C ALA A 265 -0.06 0.26 -4.10
N VAL A 266 1.24 0.59 -4.02
CA VAL A 266 1.74 1.66 -3.13
C VAL A 266 1.15 3.01 -3.51
N LYS A 267 1.07 3.32 -4.81
CA LYS A 267 0.46 4.56 -5.30
C LYS A 267 -1.00 4.67 -4.89
N TRP A 268 -1.80 3.63 -5.14
CA TRP A 268 -3.22 3.62 -4.80
C TRP A 268 -3.44 3.76 -3.30
N TYR A 269 -2.63 3.07 -2.49
CA TYR A 269 -2.67 3.23 -1.04
C TYR A 269 -2.34 4.67 -0.62
N ALA A 270 -1.25 5.23 -1.14
CA ALA A 270 -0.81 6.60 -0.87
C ALA A 270 -1.77 7.67 -1.42
N GLU A 271 -2.66 7.34 -2.36
CA GLU A 271 -3.74 8.20 -2.89
C GLU A 271 -5.10 7.96 -2.19
N GLY A 272 -5.15 7.10 -1.18
CA GLY A 272 -6.36 6.82 -0.40
C GLY A 272 -7.43 6.11 -1.23
N ARG A 273 -6.99 5.31 -2.21
CA ARG A 273 -7.87 4.58 -3.13
C ARG A 273 -8.18 3.17 -2.67
N VAL A 274 -7.39 2.62 -1.75
CA VAL A 274 -7.50 1.23 -1.30
C VAL A 274 -8.23 1.15 0.04
N PHE A 275 -9.32 0.38 0.09
CA PHE A 275 -10.12 0.12 1.29
C PHE A 275 -10.14 -1.37 1.57
N LEU A 276 -9.93 -1.77 2.84
CA LEU A 276 -10.11 -3.15 3.27
C LEU A 276 -11.59 -3.50 3.37
N ASN A 277 -11.98 -4.63 2.77
CA ASN A 277 -13.31 -5.20 2.90
C ASN A 277 -13.24 -6.70 3.23
N GLY A 278 -13.02 -7.01 4.51
CA GLY A 278 -12.80 -8.38 4.95
C GLY A 278 -11.54 -8.95 4.33
N THR A 279 -11.66 -10.02 3.56
CA THR A 279 -10.56 -10.68 2.85
C THR A 279 -10.27 -10.08 1.46
N LYS A 280 -10.98 -9.03 1.07
CA LYS A 280 -10.85 -8.36 -0.24
C LYS A 280 -10.51 -6.88 -0.07
N THR A 281 -10.29 -6.20 -1.18
CA THR A 281 -10.17 -4.73 -1.21
C THR A 281 -11.21 -4.11 -2.15
N VAL A 282 -11.53 -2.85 -1.89
CA VAL A 282 -12.17 -1.94 -2.85
C VAL A 282 -11.09 -0.95 -3.27
N VAL A 283 -10.85 -0.82 -4.58
CA VAL A 283 -9.86 0.08 -5.16
C VAL A 283 -10.55 1.05 -6.11
N PHE A 284 -10.51 2.35 -5.79
CA PHE A 284 -11.15 3.42 -6.56
C PHE A 284 -10.23 4.07 -7.61
#